data_AF-A0AAX0LSY0-F1
#
_entry.id   AF-A0AAX0LSY0-F1
#
_cell.length_a   1.000
_cell.length_b   1.000
_cell.length_c   1.000
_cell.angle_alpha   90.00
_cell.angle_beta   90.00
_cell.angle_gamma   90.00
#
_symmetry.space_group_name_H-M   'P 1'
#
loop_
_entity.id
_entity.type
_entity.pdbx_description
1 polymer ?
#
loop_
_entity_poly.entity_id
_entity_poly.type
_entity_poly.pdbx_seq_one_letter_code
_entity_poly.pdbx_strand_id
1 'polypeptide(L)'
;MKKSFFFLPLLLFLAGCPGKGREGAESGERQAIYVDGNRVCFTIDKNDVLNRYILSTNGREDKKLLVGDFKHLIYPSTCFTVNLEKGVVYGASYTLNGKNHYYTFIITNDGKVLDLGKS
;
A
#
# COMPACT_ATOMS: atom_id res chain seq x y z
N MET A 1 25.65 30.44 -52.86
CA MET A 1 25.96 30.82 -51.46
C MET A 1 24.62 31.03 -50.76
N LYS A 2 24.24 30.46 -49.62
CA LYS A 2 24.92 29.81 -48.49
C LYS A 2 24.07 28.61 -48.03
N LYS A 3 24.74 27.59 -47.50
CA LYS A 3 24.16 26.51 -46.70
C LYS A 3 23.53 27.12 -45.43
N SER A 4 22.36 26.66 -45.03
CA SER A 4 21.98 26.66 -43.62
C SER A 4 21.18 25.40 -43.34
N PHE A 5 21.88 24.40 -42.79
CA PHE A 5 21.29 23.42 -41.91
C PHE A 5 20.58 24.16 -40.78
N PHE A 6 19.32 23.84 -40.50
CA PHE A 6 18.83 23.98 -39.14
C PHE A 6 17.94 22.78 -38.83
N PHE A 7 18.57 21.82 -38.17
CA PHE A 7 17.94 20.87 -37.27
C PHE A 7 16.87 21.59 -36.44
N LEU A 8 15.68 21.01 -36.29
CA LEU A 8 15.13 20.60 -34.98
C LEU A 8 13.68 20.11 -35.09
N PRO A 9 13.43 18.78 -35.19
CA PRO A 9 12.19 18.19 -34.73
C PRO A 9 12.49 17.43 -33.43
N LEU A 10 12.74 18.13 -32.32
CA LEU A 10 13.07 17.47 -31.05
C LEU A 10 12.40 18.11 -29.83
N LEU A 11 11.20 18.66 -30.00
CA LEU A 11 10.38 19.18 -28.89
C LEU A 11 9.01 18.51 -28.77
N LEU A 12 8.62 17.68 -29.75
CA LEU A 12 7.34 16.94 -29.71
C LEU A 12 7.44 15.58 -28.98
N PHE A 13 8.62 15.23 -28.46
CA PHE A 13 8.84 14.02 -27.64
C PHE A 13 8.96 14.33 -26.15
N LEU A 14 8.52 15.51 -25.69
CA LEU A 14 8.15 15.69 -24.28
C LEU A 14 6.82 14.96 -24.06
N ALA A 15 6.92 13.63 -24.06
CA ALA A 15 5.86 12.69 -23.79
C ALA A 15 5.10 13.14 -22.54
N GLY A 16 3.81 13.41 -22.69
CA GLY A 16 2.91 13.48 -21.56
C GLY A 16 3.02 12.17 -20.77
N CYS A 17 3.12 12.26 -19.45
CA CYS A 17 3.19 11.10 -18.58
C CYS A 17 1.91 10.27 -18.79
N PRO A 18 1.98 9.03 -19.32
CA PRO A 18 0.79 8.23 -19.55
C PRO A 18 0.28 7.71 -18.20
N GLY A 19 -0.56 8.50 -17.53
CA GLY A 19 -1.04 8.18 -16.19
C GLY A 19 -2.48 8.60 -15.87
N LYS A 20 -3.15 9.33 -16.77
CA LYS A 20 -4.51 9.82 -16.53
C LYS A 20 -5.49 8.65 -16.40
N GLY A 21 -6.18 8.57 -15.27
CA GLY A 21 -7.12 7.49 -14.92
C GLY A 21 -6.45 6.25 -14.32
N ARG A 22 -5.14 6.29 -14.06
CA ARG A 22 -4.39 5.24 -13.34
C ARG A 22 -3.86 5.72 -11.99
N GLU A 23 -4.22 6.93 -11.57
CA GLU A 23 -3.88 7.46 -10.25
C GLU A 23 -4.42 6.51 -9.17
N GLY A 24 -3.51 5.89 -8.41
CA GLY A 24 -3.84 4.91 -7.38
C GLY A 24 -3.95 3.45 -7.87
N ALA A 25 -3.86 3.16 -9.16
CA ALA A 25 -3.86 1.77 -9.67
C ALA A 25 -2.70 0.93 -9.09
N GLU A 26 -1.56 1.57 -8.83
CA GLU A 26 -0.40 0.95 -8.18
C GLU A 26 -0.68 0.50 -6.74
N SER A 27 -1.61 1.18 -6.04
CA SER A 27 -2.02 0.83 -4.68
C SER A 27 -2.83 -0.47 -4.61
N GLY A 28 -3.38 -0.91 -5.75
CA GLY A 28 -4.18 -2.12 -5.86
C GLY A 28 -5.60 -1.97 -5.33
N GLU A 29 -6.25 -3.10 -5.04
CA GLU A 29 -7.64 -3.13 -4.58
C GLU A 29 -7.73 -2.92 -3.07
N ARG A 30 -8.74 -2.19 -2.63
CA ARG A 30 -8.99 -2.01 -1.22
C ARG A 30 -9.44 -3.33 -0.59
N GLN A 31 -8.71 -3.83 0.40
CA GLN A 31 -9.06 -5.05 1.12
C GLN A 31 -8.66 -4.93 2.59
N ALA A 32 -9.60 -5.21 3.50
CA ALA A 32 -9.34 -5.14 4.93
C ALA A 32 -8.39 -6.24 5.40
N ILE A 33 -7.50 -5.88 6.34
CA ILE A 33 -6.69 -6.85 7.08
C ILE A 33 -7.35 -7.16 8.42
N TYR A 34 -7.04 -8.30 9.01
CA TYR A 34 -7.54 -8.66 10.33
C TYR A 34 -6.70 -8.01 11.43
N VAL A 35 -7.34 -7.31 12.35
CA VAL A 35 -6.70 -6.65 13.50
C VAL A 35 -7.47 -7.00 14.76
N ASP A 36 -6.79 -7.64 15.71
CA ASP A 36 -7.31 -8.03 17.02
C ASP A 36 -6.30 -7.65 18.11
N GLY A 37 -6.54 -6.52 18.78
CA GLY A 37 -5.58 -5.90 19.69
C GLY A 37 -4.24 -5.64 18.99
N ASN A 38 -3.18 -6.29 19.49
CA ASN A 38 -1.83 -6.19 18.91
C ASN A 38 -1.56 -7.22 17.81
N ARG A 39 -2.51 -8.09 17.49
CA ARG A 39 -2.35 -9.10 16.43
C ARG A 39 -2.87 -8.55 15.11
N VAL A 40 -1.98 -8.41 14.14
CA VAL A 40 -2.32 -7.97 12.77
C VAL A 40 -2.03 -9.09 11.79
N CYS A 41 -3.02 -9.53 11.03
CA CYS A 41 -2.86 -10.52 9.98
C CYS A 41 -3.28 -9.93 8.62
N PHE A 42 -2.36 -9.90 7.65
CA PHE A 42 -2.66 -9.38 6.31
C PHE A 42 -3.68 -10.23 5.54
N THR A 43 -3.75 -11.53 5.86
CA THR A 43 -4.83 -12.44 5.47
C THR A 43 -4.92 -13.55 6.51
N ILE A 44 -6.12 -14.08 6.69
CA ILE A 44 -6.40 -15.29 7.50
C ILE A 44 -6.81 -16.49 6.63
N ASP A 45 -6.91 -16.30 5.32
CA ASP A 45 -7.14 -17.39 4.38
C ASP A 45 -5.86 -18.22 4.23
N LYS A 46 -6.01 -19.55 4.24
CA LYS A 46 -4.90 -20.51 4.11
C LYS A 46 -4.49 -20.72 2.66
N ASN A 47 -5.30 -20.27 1.71
CA ASN A 47 -5.02 -20.37 0.28
C ASN A 47 -4.25 -19.14 -0.23
N ASP A 48 -4.21 -18.07 0.56
CA ASP A 48 -3.48 -16.86 0.21
C ASP A 48 -2.00 -16.95 0.57
N VAL A 49 -1.16 -16.46 -0.34
CA VAL A 49 0.27 -16.27 -0.15
C VAL A 49 0.56 -14.77 -0.06
N LEU A 50 1.07 -14.33 1.09
CA LEU A 50 1.56 -12.96 1.30
C LEU A 50 3.00 -12.84 0.80
N ASN A 51 3.20 -11.97 -0.19
CA ASN A 51 4.50 -11.76 -0.83
C ASN A 51 5.21 -10.48 -0.40
N ARG A 52 4.45 -9.42 -0.16
CA ARG A 52 4.96 -8.11 0.27
C ARG A 52 3.99 -7.52 1.28
N TYR A 53 4.51 -6.80 2.27
CA TYR A 53 3.70 -6.06 3.20
C TYR A 53 4.43 -4.86 3.81
N ILE A 54 3.69 -3.78 3.99
CA ILE A 54 4.06 -2.61 4.76
C ILE A 54 2.87 -2.27 5.65
N LEU A 55 3.12 -2.03 6.93
CA LEU A 55 2.19 -1.38 7.84
C LEU A 55 2.89 -0.15 8.40
N SER A 56 2.26 1.02 8.29
CA SER A 56 2.79 2.27 8.84
C SER A 56 1.71 3.09 9.51
N THR A 57 2.11 4.05 10.34
CA THR A 57 1.24 5.19 10.63
C THR A 57 0.97 5.95 9.33
N ASN A 58 -0.21 6.57 9.23
CA ASN A 58 -0.63 7.40 8.11
C ASN A 58 -0.85 8.81 8.65
N GLY A 59 0.16 9.67 8.56
CA GLY A 59 0.20 10.96 9.25
C GLY A 59 1.42 11.80 8.90
N ARG A 60 1.73 12.86 9.67
CA ARG A 60 2.87 13.75 9.37
C ARG A 60 4.24 13.06 9.49
N GLU A 61 4.32 12.01 10.30
CA GLU A 61 5.51 11.18 10.48
C GLU A 61 5.12 9.73 10.15
N ASP A 62 5.19 9.37 8.86
CA ASP A 62 4.95 8.01 8.38
C ASP A 62 6.01 7.06 8.95
N LYS A 63 5.68 6.40 10.06
CA LYS A 63 6.54 5.43 10.74
C LYS A 63 6.17 4.03 10.30
N LYS A 64 7.10 3.35 9.64
CA LYS A 64 6.95 1.93 9.26
C LYS A 64 7.04 1.05 10.52
N LEU A 65 5.99 0.27 10.77
CA LEU A 65 5.89 -0.68 11.88
C LEU A 65 6.23 -2.09 11.43
N LEU A 66 5.80 -2.47 10.23
CA LEU A 66 6.13 -3.74 9.59
C LEU A 66 6.56 -3.49 8.16
N VAL A 67 7.60 -4.22 7.74
CA VAL A 67 8.04 -4.27 6.35
C VAL A 67 8.48 -5.69 6.04
N GLY A 68 8.07 -6.21 4.90
CA GLY A 68 8.57 -7.45 4.36
C GLY A 68 8.43 -7.47 2.85
N ASP A 69 9.53 -7.72 2.17
CA ASP A 69 9.59 -7.88 0.72
C ASP A 69 10.03 -9.32 0.38
N PHE A 70 9.60 -9.80 -0.80
CA PHE A 70 9.95 -11.11 -1.35
C PHE A 70 9.70 -12.28 -0.38
N LYS A 71 8.57 -12.21 0.34
CA LYS A 71 8.14 -13.24 1.28
C LYS A 71 7.27 -14.30 0.59
N HIS A 72 7.10 -15.42 1.29
CA HIS A 72 6.18 -16.47 0.93
C HIS A 72 5.52 -16.97 2.21
N LEU A 73 4.59 -16.17 2.75
CA LEU A 73 3.93 -16.46 4.02
C LEU A 73 2.50 -16.90 3.76
N ILE A 74 2.12 -18.01 4.39
CA ILE A 74 0.75 -18.55 4.40
C ILE A 74 0.26 -18.51 5.85
N TYR A 75 -1.03 -18.25 6.05
CA TYR A 75 -1.62 -18.26 7.40
C TYR A 75 -1.28 -19.57 8.14
N PRO A 76 -0.78 -19.51 9.40
CA PRO A 76 -0.78 -18.38 10.32
C PRO A 76 0.43 -17.44 10.26
N SER A 77 1.41 -17.68 9.38
CA SER A 77 2.65 -16.90 9.31
C SER A 77 2.47 -15.49 8.74
N THR A 78 1.25 -15.16 8.28
CA THR A 78 0.83 -13.84 7.82
C THR A 78 0.43 -12.90 8.96
N CYS A 79 0.48 -13.38 10.21
CA CYS A 79 0.13 -12.66 11.42
C CYS A 79 1.37 -12.18 12.19
N PHE A 80 1.32 -10.95 12.67
CA PHE A 80 2.41 -10.30 13.40
C PHE A 80 1.88 -9.67 14.69
N THR A 81 2.75 -9.56 15.69
CA THR A 81 2.47 -8.75 16.88
C THR A 81 2.99 -7.34 16.62
N VAL A 82 2.11 -6.35 16.69
CA VAL A 82 2.38 -4.93 16.45
C VAL A 82 1.79 -4.13 17.58
N ASN A 83 2.54 -3.16 18.11
CA ASN A 83 1.99 -2.22 19.07
C ASN A 83 1.22 -1.13 18.34
N LEU A 84 -0.11 -1.16 18.41
CA LEU A 84 -0.98 -0.14 17.80
C LEU A 84 -1.47 0.83 18.87
N GLU A 85 -1.11 2.10 18.72
CA GLU A 85 -1.57 3.20 19.54
C GLU A 85 -3.01 3.62 19.17
N LYS A 86 -3.78 3.98 20.20
CA LYS A 86 -5.13 4.53 20.07
C LYS A 86 -5.09 5.96 19.53
N GLY A 87 -6.11 6.33 18.77
CA GLY A 87 -6.22 7.63 18.09
C GLY A 87 -5.36 7.75 16.83
N VAL A 88 -4.65 6.69 16.44
CA VAL A 88 -3.69 6.72 15.31
C VAL A 88 -4.27 6.02 14.10
N VAL A 89 -4.10 6.67 12.94
CA VAL A 89 -4.45 6.11 11.63
C VAL A 89 -3.28 5.29 11.10
N TYR A 90 -3.59 4.11 10.58
CA TYR A 90 -2.64 3.19 9.98
C TYR A 90 -2.97 2.95 8.52
N GLY A 91 -1.92 2.80 7.72
CA GLY A 91 -1.98 2.36 6.34
C GLY A 91 -1.26 1.03 6.18
N ALA A 92 -1.91 0.09 5.51
CA ALA A 92 -1.33 -1.16 5.07
C ALA A 92 -1.27 -1.19 3.54
N SER A 93 -0.12 -1.56 2.98
CA SER A 93 0.04 -1.88 1.56
C SER A 93 0.68 -3.25 1.46
N TYR A 94 0.06 -4.19 0.76
CA TYR A 94 0.47 -5.57 0.76
C TYR A 94 0.14 -6.27 -0.56
N THR A 95 0.74 -7.43 -0.78
CA THR A 95 0.54 -8.23 -2.00
C THR A 95 0.13 -9.65 -1.62
N LEU A 96 -1.08 -10.05 -2.03
CA LEU A 96 -1.59 -11.42 -1.88
C LEU A 96 -1.67 -12.07 -3.25
N ASN A 97 -1.11 -13.27 -3.40
CA ASN A 97 -1.16 -14.04 -4.65
C ASN A 97 -0.75 -13.21 -5.88
N GLY A 98 0.26 -12.33 -5.73
CA GLY A 98 0.72 -11.42 -6.78
C GLY A 98 -0.15 -10.18 -7.05
N LYS A 99 -1.26 -9.98 -6.33
CA LYS A 99 -2.13 -8.79 -6.45
C LYS A 99 -1.89 -7.80 -5.32
N ASN A 100 -1.77 -6.53 -5.66
CA ASN A 100 -1.61 -5.46 -4.67
C ASN A 100 -2.95 -5.15 -4.00
N HIS A 101 -2.87 -4.85 -2.71
CA HIS A 101 -3.97 -4.45 -1.88
C HIS A 101 -3.56 -3.33 -0.93
N TYR A 102 -4.55 -2.56 -0.48
CA TYR A 102 -4.35 -1.57 0.56
C TYR A 102 -5.50 -1.54 1.56
N TYR A 103 -5.19 -1.07 2.77
CA TYR A 103 -6.16 -0.84 3.83
C TYR A 103 -5.78 0.35 4.68
N THR A 104 -6.76 1.17 5.03
CA THR A 104 -6.58 2.30 5.95
C THR A 104 -7.59 2.18 7.07
N PHE A 105 -7.12 2.27 8.30
CA PHE A 105 -7.94 2.12 9.50
C PHE A 105 -7.42 2.98 10.65
N ILE A 106 -8.28 3.25 11.64
CA ILE A 106 -7.90 3.91 12.90
C ILE A 106 -8.21 2.99 14.07
N ILE A 107 -7.34 3.01 15.08
CA ILE A 107 -7.69 2.46 16.38
C ILE A 107 -8.37 3.57 17.17
N THR A 108 -9.66 3.43 17.45
CA THR A 108 -10.41 4.43 18.23
C THR A 108 -9.94 4.44 19.69
N ASN A 109 -10.29 5.49 20.43
CA ASN A 109 -9.90 5.62 21.85
C ASN A 109 -10.45 4.48 22.74
N ASP A 110 -11.59 3.90 22.38
CA ASP A 110 -12.16 2.71 23.03
C ASP A 110 -11.52 1.38 22.54
N GLY A 111 -10.51 1.44 21.66
CA GLY A 111 -9.73 0.29 21.21
C GLY A 111 -10.35 -0.51 20.06
N LYS A 112 -11.37 0.03 19.38
CA LYS A 112 -11.96 -0.61 18.20
C LYS A 112 -11.21 -0.23 16.94
N VAL A 113 -11.24 -1.13 15.96
CA VAL A 113 -10.72 -0.89 14.62
C VAL A 113 -11.84 -0.30 13.78
N LEU A 114 -11.67 0.94 13.30
CA LEU A 114 -12.59 1.56 12.38
C LEU A 114 -11.96 1.65 11.00
N ASP A 115 -12.67 1.09 10.03
CA ASP A 115 -12.37 1.19 8.60
C ASP A 115 -12.57 2.64 8.12
N LEU A 116 -11.54 3.24 7.51
CA LEU A 116 -11.58 4.63 7.02
C LEU A 116 -11.78 4.78 5.51
N GLY A 117 -12.04 3.69 4.77
CA GLY A 117 -12.20 3.74 3.32
C GLY A 117 -13.61 3.45 2.82
N LYS A 118 -14.62 3.41 3.71
CA LYS A 118 -16.02 3.51 3.32
C LYS A 118 -16.40 5.00 3.20
N SER A 119 -16.55 5.50 1.97
CA SER A 119 -17.40 6.66 1.69
C SER A 119 -18.82 6.19 1.40
#